data_AF-A0A942QNH8-F1
#
_entry.id   AF-A0A942QNH8-F1
#
_cell.length_a   1.000
_cell.length_b   1.000
_cell.length_c   1.000
_cell.angle_alpha   90.00
_cell.angle_beta   90.00
_cell.angle_gamma   90.00
#
_symmetry.space_group_name_H-M   'P 1'
#
loop_
_entity.id
_entity.type
_entity.pdbx_description
1 polymer ?
#
loop_
_entity_poly.entity_id
_entity_poly.type
_entity_poly.pdbx_seq_one_letter_code
_entity_poly.pdbx_strand_id
1 'polypeptide(L)'
;MCRWAAYTGAPIFLEEIISRPGHSLIHQSHCATQCHTAINADGFGIAWYGARPEPGLFRDVLPAWSDPNLKSLTAQVQSHLFLAHVRASTGTATSRNNCHPFTHGRWSFMHNGQVGGYDAFRRDADMMIPEGLYPHRKGATDSEALFLVALAEGLGDDPRSALERAAARFIRLARTKGQGPHLRMTAALSDGQRLYAVRYSTDDAAPSLYHRWSDTRQGRAVVSEPLEAEEGGWEEVPPYSFCTFDGASVRVEDFLPCRLAAAA
;
A
#
# COMPACT_ATOMS: atom_id res chain seq x y z
N MET A 1 3.82 -3.56 -12.09
CA MET A 1 3.55 -3.45 -10.63
C MET A 1 3.74 -2.00 -10.22
N CYS A 2 2.96 -1.51 -9.27
CA CYS A 2 2.97 -0.10 -8.86
C CYS A 2 4.22 0.25 -8.03
N ARG A 3 4.44 1.54 -7.76
CA ARG A 3 5.43 2.04 -6.79
C ARG A 3 4.74 2.81 -5.68
N TRP A 4 5.29 2.75 -4.47
CA TRP A 4 4.73 3.46 -3.32
C TRP A 4 5.79 3.84 -2.29
N ALA A 5 5.46 4.86 -1.51
CA ALA A 5 6.24 5.33 -0.37
C ALA A 5 5.31 5.67 0.80
N ALA A 6 5.76 5.39 2.01
CA ALA A 6 5.11 5.79 3.25
C ALA A 6 6.14 6.38 4.20
N TYR A 7 5.68 7.23 5.09
CA TYR A 7 6.51 7.90 6.09
C TYR A 7 5.83 7.91 7.45
N THR A 8 6.63 7.78 8.52
CA THR A 8 6.22 8.02 9.91
C THR A 8 7.37 8.67 10.70
N GLY A 9 7.11 9.73 11.44
CA GLY A 9 8.14 10.43 12.22
C GLY A 9 7.81 11.90 12.51
N ALA A 10 8.83 12.73 12.65
CA ALA A 10 8.64 14.18 12.77
C ALA A 10 7.89 14.74 11.54
N PRO A 11 7.01 15.75 11.68
CA PRO A 11 6.33 16.32 10.53
C PRO A 11 7.33 16.86 9.49
N ILE A 12 7.21 16.36 8.25
CA ILE A 12 7.97 16.85 7.09
C ILE A 12 7.00 17.24 5.98
N PHE A 13 7.46 18.08 5.06
CA PHE A 13 6.72 18.31 3.83
C PHE A 13 6.65 17.02 3.01
N LEU A 14 5.50 16.75 2.39
CA LEU A 14 5.31 15.52 1.63
C LEU A 14 6.31 15.42 0.45
N GLU A 15 6.74 16.55 -0.12
CA GLU A 15 7.69 16.60 -1.22
C GLU A 15 9.07 16.00 -0.88
N GLU A 16 9.47 15.98 0.39
CA GLU A 16 10.73 15.39 0.86
C GLU A 16 10.84 13.88 0.59
N ILE A 17 9.70 13.21 0.40
CA ILE A 17 9.64 11.78 0.04
C ILE A 17 9.11 11.61 -1.40
N ILE A 18 8.14 12.41 -1.80
CA ILE A 18 7.36 12.16 -3.02
C ILE A 18 8.05 12.67 -4.29
N SER A 19 8.71 13.83 -4.23
CA SER A 19 9.17 14.53 -5.46
C SER A 19 10.60 15.04 -5.43
N ARG A 20 11.18 15.35 -4.26
CA ARG A 20 12.53 15.92 -4.15
C ARG A 20 13.66 14.90 -4.33
N PRO A 21 13.58 13.66 -3.81
CA PRO A 21 14.69 12.70 -3.94
C PRO A 21 15.06 12.43 -5.40
N GLY A 22 16.35 12.19 -5.66
CA GLY A 22 16.85 11.92 -7.02
C GLY A 22 16.16 10.74 -7.71
N HIS A 23 15.78 9.72 -6.93
CA HIS A 23 14.99 8.57 -7.35
C HIS A 23 13.64 8.53 -6.61
N SER A 24 12.98 9.70 -6.53
CA SER A 24 11.68 9.91 -5.87
C SER A 24 10.54 9.07 -6.45
N LEU A 25 9.41 9.03 -5.74
CA LEU A 25 8.22 8.31 -6.20
C LEU A 25 7.72 8.83 -7.58
N ILE A 26 7.82 10.13 -7.83
CA ILE A 26 7.53 10.70 -9.16
C ILE A 26 8.55 10.23 -10.19
N HIS A 27 9.86 10.18 -9.86
CA HIS A 27 10.85 9.65 -10.81
C HIS A 27 10.61 8.17 -11.13
N GLN A 28 10.31 7.36 -10.11
CA GLN A 28 9.97 5.94 -10.25
C GLN A 28 8.69 5.70 -11.07
N SER A 29 7.81 6.71 -11.17
CA SER A 29 6.65 6.62 -12.06
C SER A 29 7.01 6.70 -13.55
N HIS A 30 8.19 7.23 -13.89
CA HIS A 30 8.74 7.20 -15.25
C HIS A 30 9.72 6.04 -15.49
N CYS A 31 10.55 5.73 -14.49
CA CYS A 31 11.72 4.85 -14.64
C CYS A 31 11.88 3.89 -13.44
N ALA A 32 10.88 3.05 -13.16
CA ALA A 32 11.01 2.03 -12.11
C ALA A 32 12.09 0.99 -12.47
N THR A 33 13.06 0.76 -11.56
CA THR A 33 14.15 -0.21 -11.81
C THR A 33 13.89 -1.58 -11.18
N GLN A 34 12.98 -1.66 -10.19
CA GLN A 34 12.61 -2.90 -9.49
C GLN A 34 11.20 -3.40 -9.87
N CYS A 35 10.77 -3.16 -11.11
CA CYS A 35 9.43 -3.50 -11.58
C CYS A 35 9.41 -4.08 -12.99
N HIS A 36 8.44 -4.96 -13.28
CA HIS A 36 8.16 -5.46 -14.63
C HIS A 36 7.74 -4.36 -15.64
N THR A 37 7.23 -3.23 -15.16
CA THR A 37 6.79 -2.09 -15.98
C THR A 37 7.60 -0.86 -15.58
N ALA A 38 8.33 -0.27 -16.52
CA ALA A 38 9.15 0.92 -16.27
C ALA A 38 8.31 2.16 -15.91
N ILE A 39 7.08 2.24 -16.45
CA ILE A 39 6.19 3.41 -16.33
C ILE A 39 4.95 3.07 -15.48
N ASN A 40 4.61 3.96 -14.55
CA ASN A 40 3.41 3.95 -13.71
C ASN A 40 2.60 5.24 -13.94
N ALA A 41 1.79 5.26 -15.00
CA ALA A 41 1.10 6.48 -15.48
C ALA A 41 -0.42 6.49 -15.22
N ASP A 42 -0.98 5.45 -14.59
CA ASP A 42 -2.44 5.20 -14.52
C ASP A 42 -3.11 5.82 -13.29
N GLY A 43 -2.51 6.92 -12.80
CA GLY A 43 -2.95 7.68 -11.64
C GLY A 43 -2.00 7.61 -10.45
N PHE A 44 -2.32 8.39 -9.44
CA PHE A 44 -1.61 8.44 -8.17
C PHE A 44 -2.58 8.73 -7.03
N GLY A 45 -2.09 8.59 -5.80
CA GLY A 45 -2.77 9.13 -4.64
C GLY A 45 -1.88 9.29 -3.43
N ILE A 46 -2.35 10.12 -2.50
CA ILE A 46 -1.73 10.40 -1.22
C ILE A 46 -2.82 10.41 -0.15
N ALA A 47 -2.56 9.71 0.95
CA ALA A 47 -3.28 9.86 2.21
C ALA A 47 -2.32 10.40 3.28
N TRP A 48 -2.71 11.44 4.02
CA TRP A 48 -1.87 12.04 5.07
C TRP A 48 -2.68 12.36 6.32
N TYR A 49 -2.04 12.28 7.49
CA TYR A 49 -2.66 12.58 8.77
C TYR A 49 -2.24 13.97 9.26
N GLY A 50 -3.22 14.74 9.73
CA GLY A 50 -3.00 16.11 10.21
C GLY A 50 -3.75 16.34 11.51
N ALA A 51 -4.47 17.46 11.60
CA ALA A 51 -5.23 17.82 12.79
C ALA A 51 -6.47 16.94 13.04
N ARG A 52 -6.91 16.15 12.06
CA ARG A 52 -8.08 15.26 12.15
C ARG A 52 -7.64 13.80 12.30
N PRO A 53 -8.46 12.96 12.95
CA PRO A 53 -8.18 11.53 13.03
C PRO A 53 -8.33 10.82 11.68
N GLU A 54 -9.21 11.30 10.80
CA GLU A 54 -9.31 10.81 9.43
C GLU A 54 -8.20 11.40 8.55
N PRO A 55 -7.59 10.60 7.66
CA PRO A 55 -6.58 11.10 6.74
C PRO A 55 -7.20 12.03 5.68
N GLY A 56 -6.48 13.11 5.35
CA GLY A 56 -6.70 13.80 4.09
C GLY A 56 -6.39 12.85 2.93
N LEU A 57 -7.15 12.94 1.83
CA LEU A 57 -7.01 12.06 0.68
C LEU A 57 -7.04 12.86 -0.61
N PHE A 58 -5.99 12.72 -1.42
CA PHE A 58 -5.91 13.30 -2.75
C PHE A 58 -5.56 12.19 -3.75
N ARG A 59 -6.35 12.04 -4.80
CA ARG A 59 -6.18 11.01 -5.85
C ARG A 59 -6.52 11.61 -7.20
N ASP A 60 -5.71 11.32 -8.20
CA ASP A 60 -6.05 11.61 -9.58
C ASP A 60 -5.61 10.50 -10.53
N VAL A 61 -6.18 10.53 -11.74
CA VAL A 61 -5.89 9.59 -12.84
C VAL A 61 -4.79 10.11 -13.77
N LEU A 62 -4.39 11.37 -13.61
CA LEU A 62 -3.27 11.94 -14.33
C LEU A 62 -1.96 11.29 -13.86
N PRO A 63 -0.95 11.19 -14.74
CA PRO A 63 0.38 10.81 -14.31
C PRO A 63 0.94 11.80 -13.27
N ALA A 64 1.57 11.28 -12.22
CA ALA A 64 2.03 12.09 -11.07
C ALA A 64 2.97 13.24 -11.46
N TRP A 65 3.84 13.03 -12.46
CA TRP A 65 4.77 14.05 -12.95
C TRP A 65 4.10 15.23 -13.66
N SER A 66 2.86 15.04 -14.12
CA SER A 66 2.13 16.02 -14.94
C SER A 66 1.09 16.81 -14.17
N ASP A 67 0.86 16.50 -12.89
CA ASP A 67 -0.17 17.15 -12.07
C ASP A 67 0.40 18.34 -11.28
N PRO A 68 0.08 19.59 -11.66
CA PRO A 68 0.57 20.78 -10.94
C PRO A 68 -0.06 20.93 -9.54
N ASN A 69 -1.28 20.39 -9.33
CA ASN A 69 -1.92 20.43 -8.02
C ASN A 69 -1.23 19.48 -7.05
N LEU A 70 -0.81 18.29 -7.53
CA LEU A 70 0.02 17.38 -6.74
C LEU A 70 1.30 18.08 -6.26
N LYS A 71 2.03 18.72 -7.19
CA LYS A 71 3.26 19.45 -6.87
C LYS A 71 3.02 20.57 -5.85
N SER A 72 1.96 21.37 -6.05
CA SER A 72 1.62 22.43 -5.11
C SER A 72 1.24 21.90 -3.73
N LEU A 73 0.49 20.79 -3.69
CA LEU A 73 0.05 20.16 -2.45
C LEU A 73 1.22 19.58 -1.66
N THR A 74 2.12 18.85 -2.31
CA THR A 74 3.26 18.20 -1.63
C THR A 74 4.28 19.20 -1.10
N ALA A 75 4.39 20.38 -1.72
CA ALA A 75 5.26 21.46 -1.29
C ALA A 75 4.72 22.27 -0.10
N GLN A 76 3.42 22.17 0.21
CA GLN A 76 2.78 23.00 1.24
C GLN A 76 2.25 22.20 2.43
N VAL A 77 1.91 20.93 2.22
CA VAL A 77 1.37 20.07 3.28
C VAL A 77 2.52 19.41 4.04
N GLN A 78 2.48 19.51 5.37
CA GLN A 78 3.32 18.73 6.28
C GLN A 78 2.51 17.63 6.95
N SER A 79 3.15 16.50 7.21
CA SER A 79 2.53 15.40 7.96
C SER A 79 3.58 14.58 8.71
N HIS A 80 3.22 14.12 9.91
CA HIS A 80 3.99 13.13 10.66
C HIS A 80 3.80 11.71 10.10
N LEU A 81 2.72 11.45 9.35
CA LEU A 81 2.42 10.15 8.78
C LEU A 81 1.66 10.28 7.45
N PHE A 82 2.19 9.68 6.40
CA PHE A 82 1.50 9.65 5.11
C PHE A 82 1.87 8.44 4.25
N LEU A 83 0.98 8.11 3.32
CA LEU A 83 1.09 7.04 2.34
C LEU A 83 0.90 7.65 0.95
N ALA A 84 1.78 7.33 0.01
CA ALA A 84 1.75 7.82 -1.36
C ALA A 84 1.98 6.67 -2.35
N HIS A 85 1.23 6.65 -3.45
CA HIS A 85 1.22 5.54 -4.38
C HIS A 85 1.06 6.04 -5.82
N VAL A 86 1.85 5.49 -6.75
CA VAL A 86 1.70 5.72 -8.20
C VAL A 86 1.31 4.41 -8.87
N ARG A 87 0.26 4.47 -9.70
CA ARG A 87 -0.44 3.29 -10.21
C ARG A 87 0.06 2.90 -11.60
N ALA A 88 0.28 1.61 -11.78
CA ALA A 88 0.29 0.93 -13.07
C ALA A 88 -0.85 -0.08 -13.08
N SER A 89 -1.88 0.17 -13.90
CA SER A 89 -3.07 -0.66 -13.95
C SER A 89 -2.75 -2.02 -14.59
N THR A 90 -3.29 -3.08 -14.01
CA THR A 90 -3.16 -4.47 -14.50
C THR A 90 -4.47 -5.06 -15.01
N GLY A 91 -5.47 -4.23 -15.31
CA GLY A 91 -6.73 -4.70 -15.94
C GLY A 91 -7.99 -3.92 -15.55
N THR A 92 -7.94 -3.13 -14.47
CA THR A 92 -9.09 -2.30 -14.05
C THR A 92 -9.06 -0.92 -14.71
N ALA A 93 -10.24 -0.36 -15.00
CA ALA A 93 -10.35 0.95 -15.62
C ALA A 93 -9.58 2.05 -14.86
N THR A 94 -9.03 3.01 -15.60
CA THR A 94 -8.38 4.20 -15.03
C THR A 94 -9.45 5.10 -14.42
N SER A 95 -9.54 5.10 -13.09
CA SER A 95 -10.52 5.84 -12.30
C SER A 95 -9.91 6.22 -10.96
N ARG A 96 -10.29 7.38 -10.42
CA ARG A 96 -9.86 7.83 -9.09
C ARG A 96 -10.22 6.82 -8.00
N ASN A 97 -11.36 6.14 -8.15
CA ASN A 97 -11.79 5.11 -7.20
C ASN A 97 -10.92 3.87 -7.22
N ASN A 98 -10.15 3.62 -8.29
CA ASN A 98 -9.23 2.49 -8.39
C ASN A 98 -7.79 2.88 -8.01
N CYS A 99 -7.55 4.15 -7.66
CA CYS A 99 -6.25 4.63 -7.21
C CYS A 99 -6.14 4.50 -5.70
N HIS A 100 -5.01 3.95 -5.25
CA HIS A 100 -4.61 3.94 -3.84
C HIS A 100 -4.15 5.34 -3.40
N PRO A 101 -4.11 5.63 -2.08
CA PRO A 101 -4.61 4.82 -0.98
C PRO A 101 -6.15 4.76 -0.88
N PHE A 102 -6.66 3.70 -0.28
CA PHE A 102 -8.05 3.57 0.16
C PHE A 102 -8.17 4.02 1.62
N THR A 103 -9.31 4.58 2.00
CA THR A 103 -9.53 5.06 3.37
C THR A 103 -10.92 4.68 3.91
N HIS A 104 -11.01 4.42 5.21
CA HIS A 104 -12.28 4.23 5.93
C HIS A 104 -12.09 4.64 7.40
N GLY A 105 -12.86 5.62 7.85
CA GLY A 105 -12.62 6.25 9.15
C GLY A 105 -11.19 6.76 9.26
N ARG A 106 -10.48 6.35 10.31
CA ARG A 106 -9.06 6.68 10.51
C ARG A 106 -8.08 5.82 9.73
N TRP A 107 -8.53 4.77 9.05
CA TRP A 107 -7.62 3.85 8.39
C TRP A 107 -7.30 4.31 6.97
N SER A 108 -6.04 4.20 6.59
CA SER A 108 -5.56 4.27 5.20
C SER A 108 -4.85 2.96 4.83
N PHE A 109 -4.97 2.56 3.57
CA PHE A 109 -4.41 1.32 3.05
C PHE A 109 -3.98 1.46 1.59
N MET A 110 -2.79 0.96 1.26
CA MET A 110 -2.35 0.82 -0.13
C MET A 110 -1.70 -0.54 -0.36
N HIS A 111 -1.86 -1.06 -1.58
CA HIS A 111 -1.49 -2.42 -1.95
C HIS A 111 -0.84 -2.41 -3.32
N ASN A 112 0.35 -3.01 -3.41
CA ASN A 112 1.05 -3.27 -4.64
C ASN A 112 1.22 -4.77 -4.83
N GLY A 113 0.65 -5.29 -5.92
CA GLY A 113 0.63 -6.72 -6.19
C GLY A 113 -0.66 -7.09 -6.90
N GLN A 114 -1.09 -8.34 -6.73
CA GLN A 114 -2.29 -8.86 -7.37
C GLN A 114 -2.84 -10.07 -6.62
N VAL A 115 -4.16 -10.27 -6.74
CA VAL A 115 -4.81 -11.55 -6.48
C VAL A 115 -5.05 -12.27 -7.81
N GLY A 116 -4.48 -13.47 -7.96
CA GLY A 116 -4.44 -14.18 -9.24
C GLY A 116 -5.82 -14.60 -9.76
N GLY A 117 -6.21 -14.10 -10.94
CA GLY A 117 -7.49 -14.41 -11.57
C GLY A 117 -8.69 -13.68 -10.98
N TYR A 118 -8.46 -12.55 -10.28
CA TYR A 118 -9.48 -11.81 -9.53
C TYR A 118 -10.79 -11.57 -10.27
N ASP A 119 -10.75 -11.21 -11.56
CA ASP A 119 -11.96 -10.91 -12.33
C ASP A 119 -12.93 -12.11 -12.42
N ALA A 120 -12.42 -13.35 -12.36
CA ALA A 120 -13.25 -14.56 -12.41
C ALA A 120 -14.07 -14.77 -11.13
N PHE A 121 -13.66 -14.19 -10.00
CA PHE A 121 -14.33 -14.35 -8.70
C PHE A 121 -14.59 -13.02 -7.99
N ARG A 122 -14.56 -11.89 -8.71
CA ARG A 122 -14.81 -10.56 -8.15
C ARG A 122 -16.14 -10.49 -7.40
N ARG A 123 -17.18 -11.14 -7.92
CA ARG A 123 -18.48 -11.25 -7.24
C ARG A 123 -18.36 -11.93 -5.88
N ASP A 124 -17.64 -13.04 -5.80
CA ASP A 124 -17.42 -13.75 -4.54
C ASP A 124 -16.62 -12.90 -3.56
N ALA A 125 -15.61 -12.16 -4.05
CA ALA A 125 -14.83 -11.25 -3.21
C ALA A 125 -15.68 -10.11 -2.64
N ASP A 126 -16.54 -9.51 -3.46
CA ASP A 126 -17.48 -8.48 -3.03
C ASP A 126 -18.48 -9.03 -1.98
N MET A 127 -18.90 -10.29 -2.08
CA MET A 127 -19.78 -10.96 -1.09
C MET A 127 -19.07 -11.25 0.25
N MET A 128 -17.74 -11.14 0.31
CA MET A 128 -17.02 -11.21 1.59
C MET A 128 -17.10 -9.91 2.40
N ILE A 129 -17.47 -8.80 1.76
CA ILE A 129 -17.58 -7.49 2.39
C ILE A 129 -18.94 -7.40 3.11
N PRO A 130 -18.98 -7.16 4.43
CA PRO A 130 -20.23 -7.02 5.16
C PRO A 130 -21.09 -5.86 4.66
N GLU A 131 -22.40 -5.96 4.86
CA GLU A 131 -23.38 -4.97 4.42
C GLU A 131 -23.04 -3.54 4.89
N GLY A 132 -22.59 -3.37 6.14
CA GLY A 132 -22.21 -2.06 6.67
C GLY A 132 -20.98 -1.43 6.01
N LEU A 133 -20.11 -2.24 5.38
CA LEU A 133 -18.91 -1.77 4.69
C LEU A 133 -19.10 -1.68 3.17
N TYR A 134 -20.08 -2.39 2.60
CA TYR A 134 -20.31 -2.43 1.16
C TYR A 134 -20.58 -1.07 0.52
N PRO A 135 -21.27 -0.09 1.15
CA PRO A 135 -21.40 1.26 0.61
C PRO A 135 -20.05 1.97 0.37
N HIS A 136 -18.97 1.52 1.01
CA HIS A 136 -17.62 2.06 0.84
C HIS A 136 -16.82 1.37 -0.28
N ARG A 137 -17.36 0.31 -0.90
CA ARG A 137 -16.82 -0.31 -2.11
C ARG A 137 -17.12 0.59 -3.31
N LYS A 138 -16.17 1.45 -3.70
CA LYS A 138 -16.37 2.45 -4.78
C LYS A 138 -15.67 2.10 -6.08
N GLY A 139 -14.55 1.38 -5.98
CA GLY A 139 -13.79 0.87 -7.11
C GLY A 139 -14.13 -0.58 -7.42
N ALA A 140 -13.30 -1.18 -8.27
CA ALA A 140 -13.45 -2.56 -8.73
C ALA A 140 -12.17 -3.39 -8.49
N THR A 141 -11.19 -2.85 -7.77
CA THR A 141 -9.89 -3.51 -7.55
C THR A 141 -9.98 -4.62 -6.52
N ASP A 142 -9.09 -5.60 -6.63
CA ASP A 142 -8.80 -6.57 -5.56
C ASP A 142 -8.35 -5.88 -4.27
N SER A 143 -7.58 -4.80 -4.42
CA SER A 143 -6.94 -4.05 -3.36
C SER A 143 -7.93 -3.39 -2.40
N GLU A 144 -8.99 -2.76 -2.93
CA GLU A 144 -10.04 -2.16 -2.10
C GLU A 144 -10.92 -3.23 -1.45
N ALA A 145 -11.23 -4.33 -2.16
CA ALA A 145 -11.96 -5.44 -1.57
C ALA A 145 -11.16 -6.07 -0.41
N LEU A 146 -9.85 -6.28 -0.59
CA LEU A 146 -8.96 -6.79 0.44
C LEU A 146 -8.95 -5.87 1.67
N PHE A 147 -8.91 -4.55 1.48
CA PHE A 147 -8.97 -3.59 2.58
C PHE A 147 -10.29 -3.65 3.36
N LEU A 148 -11.43 -3.66 2.65
CA LEU A 148 -12.75 -3.70 3.28
C LEU A 148 -12.99 -5.04 4.01
N VAL A 149 -12.49 -6.15 3.45
CA VAL A 149 -12.51 -7.45 4.14
C VAL A 149 -11.58 -7.42 5.36
N ALA A 150 -10.39 -6.83 5.28
CA ALA A 150 -9.49 -6.72 6.44
C ALA A 150 -10.14 -5.90 7.58
N LEU A 151 -10.84 -4.81 7.27
CA LEU A 151 -11.63 -4.07 8.26
C LEU A 151 -12.67 -4.96 8.94
N ALA A 152 -13.41 -5.75 8.16
CA ALA A 152 -14.38 -6.72 8.67
C ALA A 152 -13.75 -7.81 9.54
N GLU A 153 -12.51 -8.20 9.23
CA GLU A 153 -11.73 -9.19 9.96
C GLU A 153 -11.08 -8.61 11.23
N GLY A 154 -11.40 -7.38 11.65
CA GLY A 154 -10.92 -6.80 12.91
C GLY A 154 -9.62 -6.00 12.79
N LEU A 155 -9.41 -5.29 11.67
CA LEU A 155 -8.23 -4.45 11.47
C LEU A 155 -8.03 -3.43 12.60
N GLY A 156 -9.11 -2.95 13.21
CA GLY A 156 -9.08 -2.01 14.32
C GLY A 156 -8.47 -2.56 15.61
N ASP A 157 -8.50 -3.88 15.81
CA ASP A 157 -8.06 -4.54 17.04
C ASP A 157 -6.72 -5.24 16.88
N ASP A 158 -6.56 -6.01 15.80
CA ASP A 158 -5.34 -6.76 15.49
C ASP A 158 -5.04 -6.66 13.99
N PRO A 159 -4.28 -5.63 13.56
CA PRO A 159 -4.00 -5.37 12.14
C PRO A 159 -3.32 -6.54 11.43
N ARG A 160 -2.42 -7.26 12.11
CA ARG A 160 -1.68 -8.39 11.54
C ARG A 160 -2.63 -9.55 11.28
N SER A 161 -3.31 -10.01 12.32
CA SER A 161 -4.17 -11.19 12.18
C SER A 161 -5.39 -10.91 11.29
N ALA A 162 -5.93 -9.68 11.30
CA ALA A 162 -7.02 -9.30 10.41
C ALA A 162 -6.61 -9.36 8.93
N LEU A 163 -5.43 -8.84 8.60
CA LEU A 163 -4.92 -8.90 7.23
C LEU A 163 -4.53 -10.33 6.83
N GLU A 164 -4.01 -11.15 7.75
CA GLU A 164 -3.78 -12.58 7.49
C GLU A 164 -5.08 -13.33 7.17
N ARG A 165 -6.14 -13.12 7.96
CA ARG A 165 -7.47 -13.71 7.70
C ARG A 165 -8.04 -13.26 6.35
N ALA A 166 -7.98 -11.96 6.06
CA ALA A 166 -8.44 -11.42 4.78
C ALA A 166 -7.64 -12.04 3.62
N ALA A 167 -6.30 -11.98 3.66
CA ALA A 167 -5.44 -12.56 2.64
C ALA A 167 -5.69 -14.08 2.45
N ALA A 168 -5.88 -14.83 3.53
CA ALA A 168 -6.21 -16.25 3.47
C ALA A 168 -7.51 -16.53 2.70
N ARG A 169 -8.55 -15.71 2.91
CA ARG A 169 -9.82 -15.83 2.18
C ARG A 169 -9.64 -15.56 0.68
N PHE A 170 -8.87 -14.54 0.31
CA PHE A 170 -8.55 -14.24 -1.10
C PHE A 170 -7.70 -15.33 -1.76
N ILE A 171 -6.68 -15.87 -1.06
CA ILE A 171 -5.87 -16.99 -1.54
C ILE A 171 -6.75 -18.21 -1.84
N ARG A 172 -7.72 -18.52 -0.97
CA ARG A 172 -8.65 -19.64 -1.19
C ARG A 172 -9.54 -19.43 -2.41
N LEU A 173 -10.06 -18.22 -2.63
CA LEU A 173 -10.81 -17.91 -3.84
C LEU A 173 -9.92 -18.01 -5.09
N ALA A 174 -8.70 -17.48 -5.05
CA ALA A 174 -7.75 -17.56 -6.15
C ALA A 174 -7.33 -19.00 -6.48
N ARG A 175 -7.21 -19.88 -5.48
CA ARG A 175 -6.94 -21.32 -5.69
C ARG A 175 -8.12 -22.06 -6.32
N THR A 176 -9.34 -21.70 -5.94
CA THR A 176 -10.55 -22.44 -6.35
C THR A 176 -11.13 -21.94 -7.68
N LYS A 177 -11.05 -20.63 -7.94
CA LYS A 177 -11.72 -19.96 -9.06
C LYS A 177 -10.80 -19.06 -9.88
N GLY A 178 -9.56 -18.86 -9.44
CA GLY A 178 -8.58 -17.98 -10.08
C GLY A 178 -7.43 -18.75 -10.71
N GLN A 179 -6.25 -18.13 -10.65
CA GLN A 179 -5.01 -18.71 -11.19
C GLN A 179 -3.79 -18.31 -10.33
N GLY A 180 -2.65 -18.94 -10.59
CA GLY A 180 -1.37 -18.57 -9.98
C GLY A 180 -0.74 -17.34 -10.67
N PRO A 181 0.09 -16.54 -9.96
CA PRO A 181 0.28 -16.58 -8.51
C PRO A 181 -0.96 -16.10 -7.77
N HIS A 182 -1.33 -16.79 -6.69
CA HIS A 182 -2.62 -16.59 -6.00
C HIS A 182 -2.68 -15.28 -5.22
N LEU A 183 -1.57 -14.90 -4.58
CA LEU A 183 -1.39 -13.58 -3.98
C LEU A 183 0.08 -13.18 -4.08
N ARG A 184 0.34 -11.99 -4.63
CA ARG A 184 1.59 -11.25 -4.45
C ARG A 184 1.20 -9.92 -3.82
N MET A 185 1.89 -9.50 -2.77
CA MET A 185 1.52 -8.31 -2.01
C MET A 185 2.73 -7.68 -1.33
N THR A 186 2.96 -6.40 -1.62
CA THR A 186 3.39 -5.46 -0.60
C THR A 186 2.26 -4.51 -0.27
N ALA A 187 2.09 -4.18 1.01
CA ALA A 187 1.05 -3.25 1.44
C ALA A 187 1.59 -2.33 2.52
N ALA A 188 1.03 -1.12 2.60
CA ALA A 188 1.19 -0.25 3.75
C ALA A 188 -0.19 0.16 4.26
N LEU A 189 -0.30 0.28 5.57
CA LEU A 189 -1.54 0.70 6.23
C LEU A 189 -1.24 1.47 7.50
N SER A 190 -2.18 2.33 7.88
CA SER A 190 -2.07 3.13 9.08
C SER A 190 -3.44 3.51 9.62
N ASP A 191 -3.51 3.69 10.94
CA ASP A 191 -4.64 4.24 11.68
C ASP A 191 -4.43 5.72 12.07
N GLY A 192 -3.36 6.34 11.55
CA GLY A 192 -2.92 7.70 11.86
C GLY A 192 -1.95 7.82 13.03
N GLN A 193 -1.73 6.73 13.79
CA GLN A 193 -0.77 6.67 14.89
C GLN A 193 0.43 5.79 14.54
N ARG A 194 0.17 4.62 13.96
CA ARG A 194 1.20 3.64 13.61
C ARG A 194 1.23 3.39 12.10
N LEU A 195 2.42 3.16 11.58
CA LEU A 195 2.61 2.69 10.21
C LEU A 195 2.90 1.20 10.26
N TYR A 196 2.21 0.45 9.41
CA TYR A 196 2.44 -0.97 9.20
C TYR A 196 2.78 -1.24 7.75
N ALA A 197 3.56 -2.27 7.49
CA ALA A 197 3.78 -2.77 6.14
C ALA A 197 3.84 -4.29 6.08
N VAL A 198 3.52 -4.85 4.92
CA VAL A 198 3.58 -6.29 4.68
C VAL A 198 4.35 -6.58 3.41
N ARG A 199 5.11 -7.67 3.41
CA ARG A 199 5.72 -8.28 2.23
C ARG A 199 5.38 -9.77 2.19
N TYR A 200 4.64 -10.19 1.17
CA TYR A 200 4.15 -11.55 1.04
C TYR A 200 3.97 -11.99 -0.42
N SER A 201 4.21 -13.27 -0.68
CA SER A 201 3.72 -13.92 -1.88
C SER A 201 3.41 -15.39 -1.62
N THR A 202 2.51 -15.97 -2.41
CA THR A 202 2.29 -17.42 -2.49
C THR A 202 3.33 -18.15 -3.34
N ASP A 203 4.18 -17.41 -4.04
CA ASP A 203 5.35 -17.91 -4.77
C ASP A 203 6.63 -17.18 -4.30
N ASP A 204 7.76 -17.46 -4.92
CA ASP A 204 9.05 -16.87 -4.53
C ASP A 204 9.29 -15.44 -5.07
N ALA A 205 8.26 -14.79 -5.62
CA ALA A 205 8.37 -13.50 -6.29
C ALA A 205 7.57 -12.39 -5.59
N ALA A 206 7.74 -12.27 -4.27
CA ALA A 206 7.18 -11.17 -3.49
C ALA A 206 7.75 -9.82 -3.96
N PRO A 207 6.90 -8.79 -4.19
CA PRO A 207 7.39 -7.46 -4.56
C PRO A 207 8.39 -6.95 -3.52
N SER A 208 9.37 -6.16 -3.95
CA SER A 208 10.37 -5.58 -3.06
C SER A 208 9.77 -4.56 -2.10
N LEU A 209 10.37 -4.46 -0.91
CA LEU A 209 9.99 -3.54 0.16
C LEU A 209 11.23 -3.21 0.99
N TYR A 210 11.46 -1.93 1.20
CA TYR A 210 12.60 -1.43 1.95
C TYR A 210 12.14 -0.42 3.00
N HIS A 211 12.93 -0.25 4.06
CA HIS A 211 12.75 0.84 5.00
C HIS A 211 14.08 1.46 5.42
N ARG A 212 14.03 2.71 5.85
CA ARG A 212 15.22 3.41 6.36
C ARG A 212 14.83 4.43 7.41
N TRP A 213 15.55 4.43 8.54
CA TRP A 213 15.51 5.52 9.50
C TRP A 213 16.40 6.67 9.01
N SER A 214 15.92 7.90 9.18
CA SER A 214 16.66 9.10 8.87
C SER A 214 16.78 9.95 10.13
N ASP A 215 18.02 10.11 10.62
CA ASP A 215 18.31 11.00 11.75
C ASP A 215 18.07 12.46 11.39
N THR A 216 18.25 12.85 10.12
CA THR A 216 17.98 14.23 9.68
C THR A 216 16.49 14.54 9.64
N ARG A 217 15.66 13.59 9.18
CA ARG A 217 14.20 13.73 9.16
C ARG A 217 13.53 13.32 10.47
N GLN A 218 14.27 12.75 11.42
CA GLN A 218 13.75 12.16 12.66
C GLN A 218 12.52 11.26 12.39
N GLY A 219 12.66 10.39 11.39
CA GLY A 219 11.55 9.57 10.91
C GLY A 219 11.98 8.47 9.95
N ARG A 220 11.02 7.62 9.62
CA ARG A 220 11.23 6.41 8.82
C ARG A 220 10.48 6.50 7.50
N ALA A 221 11.21 6.25 6.42
CA ALA A 221 10.62 6.00 5.11
C ALA A 221 10.48 4.48 4.90
N VAL A 222 9.34 4.06 4.34
CA VAL A 222 9.05 2.68 3.93
C VAL A 222 8.61 2.73 2.48
N VAL A 223 9.32 2.03 1.59
CA VAL A 223 9.19 2.25 0.15
C VAL A 223 9.27 0.94 -0.62
N SER A 224 8.61 0.89 -1.77
CA SER A 224 8.78 -0.23 -2.69
C SER A 224 10.15 -0.28 -3.36
N GLU A 225 10.86 0.85 -3.38
CA GLU A 225 12.18 0.99 -4.01
C GLU A 225 12.94 2.18 -3.39
N PRO A 226 14.24 2.05 -3.07
CA PRO A 226 15.02 3.10 -2.41
C PRO A 226 14.95 4.45 -3.16
N LEU A 227 14.77 5.54 -2.41
CA LEU A 227 14.57 6.89 -2.96
C LEU A 227 15.85 7.57 -3.44
N GLU A 228 17.00 7.17 -2.87
CA GLU A 228 18.33 7.62 -3.28
C GLU A 228 19.29 6.46 -3.10
N ALA A 229 20.04 6.11 -4.16
CA ALA A 229 21.00 5.02 -4.13
C ALA A 229 22.24 5.36 -3.27
N GLU A 230 22.55 6.65 -3.10
CA GLU A 230 23.69 7.14 -2.33
C GLU A 230 23.38 7.29 -0.83
N GLU A 231 22.10 7.38 -0.44
CA GLU A 231 21.70 7.30 0.96
C GLU A 231 21.78 5.84 1.43
N GLY A 232 22.91 5.46 2.03
CA GLY A 232 23.08 4.16 2.67
C GLY A 232 22.06 3.91 3.79
N GLY A 233 21.87 2.64 4.16
CA GLY A 233 21.03 2.24 5.30
C GLY A 233 19.59 1.85 4.96
N TRP A 234 19.26 1.67 3.67
CA TRP A 234 18.04 0.97 3.29
C TRP A 234 18.15 -0.51 3.65
N GLU A 235 17.21 -0.98 4.47
CA GLU A 235 17.08 -2.38 4.87
C GLU A 235 15.93 -3.01 4.08
N GLU A 236 16.17 -4.16 3.45
CA GLU A 236 15.13 -4.92 2.77
C GLU A 236 14.29 -5.69 3.79
N VAL A 237 12.97 -5.55 3.71
CA VAL A 237 12.04 -6.31 4.54
C VAL A 237 12.01 -7.76 4.06
N PRO A 238 12.29 -8.78 4.89
CA PRO A 238 12.24 -10.17 4.47
C PRO A 238 10.86 -10.57 3.92
N PRO A 239 10.77 -11.54 2.99
CA PRO A 239 9.48 -12.09 2.59
C PRO A 239 8.75 -12.71 3.79
N TYR A 240 7.43 -12.82 3.70
CA TYR A 240 6.57 -13.37 4.76
C TYR A 240 6.57 -12.54 6.06
N SER A 241 6.72 -11.23 5.94
CA SER A 241 6.86 -10.32 7.08
C SER A 241 5.68 -9.35 7.21
N PHE A 242 5.24 -9.14 8.45
CA PHE A 242 4.43 -8.02 8.90
C PHE A 242 5.30 -7.10 9.77
N CYS A 243 5.45 -5.85 9.37
CA CYS A 243 6.26 -4.86 10.06
C CYS A 243 5.36 -3.85 10.78
N THR A 244 5.67 -3.58 12.04
CA THR A 244 5.15 -2.41 12.78
C THR A 244 6.30 -1.44 12.99
N PHE A 245 6.12 -0.20 12.54
CA PHE A 245 7.11 0.86 12.67
C PHE A 245 6.75 1.79 13.82
N ASP A 246 7.64 1.90 14.80
CA ASP A 246 7.47 2.76 15.99
C ASP A 246 8.77 3.54 16.23
N GLY A 247 8.80 4.77 15.70
CA GLY A 247 9.99 5.60 15.66
C GLY A 247 11.19 4.89 15.02
N ALA A 248 12.31 4.89 15.74
CA ALA A 248 13.54 4.24 15.30
C ALA A 248 13.48 2.70 15.37
N SER A 249 12.49 2.12 16.04
CA SER A 249 12.34 0.67 16.16
C SER A 249 11.47 0.09 15.04
N VAL A 250 11.78 -1.14 14.65
CA VAL A 250 10.95 -1.93 13.74
C VAL A 250 10.69 -3.28 14.40
N ARG A 251 9.41 -3.61 14.59
CA ARG A 251 9.00 -4.96 14.98
C ARG A 251 8.63 -5.73 13.72
N VAL A 252 9.32 -6.83 13.47
CA VAL A 252 9.05 -7.73 12.35
C VAL A 252 8.45 -9.02 12.90
N GLU A 253 7.30 -9.41 12.39
CA GLU A 253 6.57 -10.62 12.77
C GLU A 253 6.26 -11.45 11.52
N ASP A 254 6.09 -12.75 11.69
CA ASP A 254 5.65 -13.64 10.62
C ASP A 254 4.26 -13.23 10.10
N PHE A 255 4.12 -13.23 8.78
CA PHE A 255 2.86 -13.05 8.04
C PHE A 255 2.60 -14.27 7.15
N LEU A 256 1.72 -15.16 7.60
CA LEU A 256 1.57 -16.52 7.07
C LEU A 256 0.10 -16.89 6.78
N PRO A 257 -0.60 -16.14 5.90
CA PRO A 257 -2.01 -16.38 5.59
C PRO A 257 -2.30 -17.78 5.01
N CYS A 258 -1.33 -18.42 4.34
CA CYS A 258 -1.48 -19.79 3.85
C CYS A 258 -1.75 -20.83 4.95
N ARG A 259 -1.26 -20.61 6.19
CA ARG A 259 -1.57 -21.50 7.32
C ARG A 259 -3.07 -21.47 7.65
N LEU A 260 -3.66 -20.28 7.61
CA LEU A 260 -5.10 -20.10 7.83
C LEU A 260 -5.93 -20.59 6.64
N ALA A 261 -5.44 -20.38 5.41
CA ALA A 261 -6.13 -20.83 4.19
C ALA A 261 -6.22 -22.37 4.07
N ALA A 262 -5.33 -23.11 4.72
CA ALA A 262 -5.33 -24.57 4.73
C ALA A 262 -6.16 -25.17 5.87
N ALA A 263 -6.43 -24.40 6.95
CA ALA A 263 -7.07 -24.89 8.17
C ALA A 263 -8.62 -24.77 8.16
N ALA A 264 -9.21 -24.14 7.14
CA ALA A 264 -10.64 -23.83 7.05
C ALA A 264 -11.22 -24.20 5.70
#